data_AF-A0A3C0Z1Z7-F1
#
_entry.id   AF-A0A3C0Z1Z7-F1
#
_cell.length_a   1.000
_cell.length_b   1.000
_cell.length_c   1.000
_cell.angle_alpha   90.00
_cell.angle_beta   90.00
_cell.angle_gamma   90.00
#
_symmetry.space_group_name_H-M   'P 1'
#
loop_
_entity.id
_entity.type
_entity.pdbx_description
1 polymer ?
#
loop_
_entity_poly.entity_id
_entity_poly.type
_entity_poly.pdbx_seq_one_letter_code
_entity_poly.pdbx_strand_id
1 'polypeptide(L)'
;MPRWIAIGTAPGWDDIETFNQEMNDTAQWRPGPRTTITTVYALDDGRLLAECHAVEQKDFEDWLQEKGWQTESITPIKHVAKTGSVWEIT
;
A
#
# COMPACT_ATOMS: atom_id res chain seq x y z
N MET A 1 15.45 1.69 4.15
CA MET A 1 14.40 0.96 4.89
C MET A 1 13.66 0.14 3.84
N PRO A 2 13.49 -1.18 4.03
CA PRO A 2 12.90 -2.03 3.01
C PRO A 2 11.56 -1.48 2.53
N ARG A 3 11.29 -1.67 1.23
CA ARG A 3 10.04 -1.27 0.62
C ARG A 3 9.29 -2.50 0.20
N TRP A 4 7.98 -2.46 0.39
CA TRP A 4 7.08 -3.57 0.06
C TRP A 4 5.96 -3.03 -0.81
N ILE A 5 5.49 -3.88 -1.72
CA ILE A 5 4.28 -3.65 -2.49
C ILE A 5 3.31 -4.80 -2.25
N ALA A 6 2.05 -4.47 -2.03
CA ALA A 6 0.96 -5.43 -1.93
C ALA A 6 0.04 -5.29 -3.13
N ILE A 7 -0.46 -6.43 -3.61
CA ILE A 7 -1.59 -6.53 -4.55
C ILE A 7 -2.75 -7.15 -3.78
N GLY A 8 -3.94 -6.61 -3.93
CA GLY A 8 -5.12 -7.08 -3.23
C GLY A 8 -6.42 -6.57 -3.81
N THR A 9 -7.50 -6.70 -3.03
CA THR A 9 -8.80 -6.08 -3.32
C THR A 9 -9.36 -5.43 -2.06
N ALA A 10 -10.17 -4.38 -2.26
CA ALA A 10 -10.90 -3.70 -1.21
C ALA A 10 -12.37 -3.54 -1.64
N PRO A 11 -13.34 -3.73 -0.74
CA PRO A 11 -14.75 -3.64 -1.09
C PRO A 11 -15.15 -2.23 -1.58
N GLY A 12 -15.81 -2.14 -2.73
CA GLY A 12 -16.41 -0.90 -3.23
C GLY A 12 -15.44 0.11 -3.85
N TRP A 13 -14.17 -0.25 -4.07
CA TRP A 13 -13.19 0.66 -4.67
C TRP A 13 -13.33 0.87 -6.18
N ASP A 14 -14.25 0.15 -6.82
CA ASP A 14 -14.76 0.47 -8.15
C ASP A 14 -15.53 1.81 -8.18
N ASP A 15 -16.00 2.29 -7.02
CA ASP A 15 -16.58 3.61 -6.85
C ASP A 15 -15.57 4.62 -6.27
N ILE A 16 -15.43 5.75 -6.96
CA ILE A 16 -14.50 6.81 -6.57
C ILE A 16 -14.90 7.52 -5.28
N GLU A 17 -16.20 7.60 -4.96
CA GLU A 17 -16.65 8.20 -3.70
C GLU A 17 -16.23 7.35 -2.50
N THR A 18 -16.45 6.03 -2.60
CA THR A 18 -16.03 5.06 -1.59
C THR A 18 -14.51 5.06 -1.38
N PHE A 19 -13.73 5.04 -2.46
CA PHE A 19 -12.27 5.15 -2.37
C PHE A 19 -11.84 6.45 -1.67
N ASN A 20 -12.38 7.60 -2.10
CA ASN A 20 -12.03 8.90 -1.51
C ASN A 20 -12.40 8.96 -0.03
N GLN A 21 -13.57 8.46 0.36
CA GLN A 21 -14.00 8.41 1.75
C GLN A 21 -13.01 7.60 2.58
N GLU A 22 -12.63 6.42 2.12
CA GLU A 22 -11.68 5.57 2.85
C GLU A 22 -10.28 6.19 2.96
N MET A 23 -9.77 6.85 1.91
CA MET A 23 -8.50 7.55 1.96
C MET A 23 -8.53 8.72 2.96
N ASN A 24 -9.65 9.44 3.04
CA ASN A 24 -9.85 10.55 3.98
C ASN A 24 -10.02 10.05 5.43
N ASP A 25 -10.72 8.94 5.64
CA ASP A 25 -10.95 8.35 6.96
C ASP A 25 -9.71 7.63 7.52
N THR A 26 -8.73 7.35 6.66
CA THR A 26 -7.46 6.74 7.09
C THR A 26 -6.64 7.76 7.87
N ALA A 27 -6.84 7.76 9.18
CA ALA A 27 -6.15 8.66 10.11
C ALA A 27 -4.65 8.33 10.28
N GLN A 28 -4.25 7.09 9.98
CA GLN A 28 -2.89 6.60 10.25
C GLN A 28 -2.21 6.01 9.02
N TRP A 29 -1.53 6.88 8.26
CA TRP A 29 -0.61 6.50 7.18
C TRP A 29 0.77 6.05 7.67
N ARG A 30 1.03 6.17 8.97
CA ARG A 30 2.23 5.70 9.66
C ARG A 30 1.84 4.71 10.77
N PRO A 31 1.59 3.43 10.44
CA PRO A 31 1.06 2.43 11.39
C PRO A 31 1.96 2.22 12.61
N GLY A 32 3.27 2.44 12.46
CA GLY A 32 4.23 2.35 13.54
C GLY A 32 5.45 3.24 13.33
N PRO A 33 6.36 3.35 14.31
CA PRO A 33 7.54 4.20 14.23
C PRO A 33 8.46 3.83 13.04
N ARG A 34 8.40 2.59 12.56
CA ARG A 34 9.22 2.00 11.50
C ARG A 34 8.44 1.61 10.24
N THR A 35 7.17 2.03 10.14
CA THR A 35 6.29 1.67 9.02
C THR A 35 5.57 2.90 8.51
N THR A 36 5.65 3.16 7.21
CA THR A 36 4.98 4.28 6.54
C THR A 36 4.38 3.80 5.23
N ILE A 37 3.07 3.95 5.08
CA ILE A 37 2.39 3.71 3.81
C ILE A 37 2.65 4.91 2.91
N THR A 38 3.14 4.65 1.70
CA THR A 38 3.65 5.69 0.79
C THR A 38 2.73 5.96 -0.38
N THR A 39 2.05 4.93 -0.88
CA THR A 39 1.15 5.06 -2.02
C THR A 39 0.07 3.99 -1.96
N VAL A 40 -1.14 4.33 -2.38
CA VAL A 40 -2.24 3.38 -2.61
C VAL A 40 -2.87 3.72 -3.95
N TYR A 41 -3.14 2.72 -4.77
CA TYR A 41 -3.83 2.83 -6.05
C TYR A 41 -5.06 1.93 -6.04
N ALA A 42 -6.20 2.45 -6.46
CA ALA A 42 -7.32 1.64 -6.93
C ALA A 42 -7.10 1.35 -8.42
N LEU A 43 -7.20 0.08 -8.82
CA LEU A 43 -7.06 -0.37 -10.21
C LEU A 43 -8.45 -0.58 -10.84
N ASP A 44 -8.52 -0.43 -12.15
CA ASP A 44 -9.77 -0.52 -12.93
C ASP A 44 -10.43 -1.92 -12.91
N ASP A 45 -9.67 -2.96 -12.53
CA ASP A 45 -10.18 -4.34 -12.41
C ASP A 45 -10.63 -4.71 -10.99
N GLY A 46 -10.84 -3.71 -10.13
CA GLY A 46 -11.28 -3.89 -8.74
C GLY A 46 -10.17 -4.27 -7.77
N ARG A 47 -8.93 -4.39 -8.25
CA ARG A 47 -7.75 -4.61 -7.40
C ARG A 47 -7.18 -3.31 -6.86
N LEU A 48 -6.25 -3.44 -5.94
CA LEU A 48 -5.44 -2.34 -5.41
C LEU A 48 -3.96 -2.66 -5.47
N LEU A 49 -3.16 -1.60 -5.46
CA LEU A 49 -1.73 -1.64 -5.14
C LEU A 49 -1.46 -0.76 -3.93
N ALA A 50 -0.74 -1.28 -2.94
CA ALA A 50 -0.29 -0.48 -1.80
C ALA A 50 1.23 -0.61 -1.64
N GLU A 51 1.92 0.52 -1.49
CA GLU A 51 3.37 0.58 -1.26
C GLU A 51 3.66 1.09 0.15
N CYS A 52 4.58 0.45 0.87
CA CYS A 52 5.07 0.94 2.15
C CYS A 52 6.59 0.97 2.25
N HIS A 53 7.10 1.73 3.22
CA HIS A 53 8.40 1.52 3.86
C HIS A 53 8.14 0.78 5.17
N ALA A 54 8.72 -0.40 5.35
CA ALA A 54 8.61 -1.15 6.60
C ALA A 54 9.88 -1.96 6.85
N VAL A 55 10.30 -2.08 8.10
CA VAL A 55 11.47 -2.90 8.47
C VAL A 55 11.16 -4.39 8.27
N GLU A 56 9.96 -4.82 8.65
CA GLU A 56 9.50 -6.20 8.50
C GLU A 56 8.26 -6.24 7.60
N GLN A 57 8.13 -7.29 6.77
CA GLN A 57 6.94 -7.50 5.94
C GLN A 57 5.67 -7.61 6.80
N LYS A 58 5.79 -8.22 7.99
CA LYS A 58 4.72 -8.45 8.96
C LYS A 58 4.01 -7.16 9.36
N ASP A 59 4.75 -6.06 9.54
CA ASP A 59 4.18 -4.76 9.92
C ASP A 59 3.23 -4.22 8.84
N PHE A 60 3.51 -4.53 7.57
CA PHE A 60 2.66 -4.12 6.46
C PHE A 60 1.45 -5.05 6.32
N GLU A 61 1.65 -6.35 6.48
CA GLU A 61 0.58 -7.35 6.48
C GLU A 61 -0.47 -7.07 7.56
N ASP A 62 -0.04 -6.75 8.78
CA ASP A 62 -0.94 -6.44 9.89
C ASP A 62 -1.80 -5.20 9.60
N TRP A 63 -1.20 -4.16 9.02
CA TRP A 63 -1.95 -2.96 8.63
C TRP A 63 -2.98 -3.24 7.52
N LEU A 64 -2.61 -4.04 6.51
CA LEU A 64 -3.55 -4.45 5.45
C LEU A 64 -4.72 -5.26 6.02
N GLN A 65 -4.44 -6.12 7.00
CA GLN A 65 -5.48 -6.89 7.69
C GLN A 65 -6.40 -6.00 8.53
N GLU A 66 -5.85 -5.02 9.26
CA GLU A 66 -6.63 -4.04 10.02
C GLU A 66 -7.57 -3.21 9.12
N LYS A 67 -7.12 -2.89 7.91
CA LYS A 67 -7.94 -2.25 6.88
C LYS A 67 -9.05 -3.14 6.33
N GLY A 68 -8.99 -4.45 6.57
CA GLY A 68 -9.95 -5.43 6.05
C GLY A 68 -9.78 -5.70 4.54
N TRP A 69 -8.66 -5.30 3.96
CA TRP A 69 -8.36 -5.54 2.55
C TRP A 69 -7.91 -6.98 2.34
N GLN A 70 -8.36 -7.60 1.26
CA GLN A 70 -7.90 -8.93 0.90
C GLN A 70 -6.54 -8.81 0.21
N THR A 71 -5.52 -9.46 0.76
CA THR A 71 -4.16 -9.41 0.21
C THR A 71 -3.88 -10.66 -0.60
N GLU A 72 -3.55 -10.49 -1.87
CA GLU A 72 -3.17 -11.58 -2.77
C GLU A 72 -1.68 -11.88 -2.69
N SER A 73 -0.85 -10.83 -2.62
CA SER A 73 0.60 -10.96 -2.49
C SER A 73 1.22 -9.74 -1.84
N ILE A 74 2.35 -9.95 -1.18
CA ILE A 74 3.26 -8.90 -0.68
C ILE A 74 4.66 -9.24 -1.17
N THR A 75 5.34 -8.30 -1.82
CA THR A 75 6.66 -8.52 -2.45
C THR A 75 7.62 -7.38 -2.10
N PRO A 76 8.90 -7.66 -1.81
CA PRO A 76 9.89 -6.61 -1.62
C PRO A 76 10.18 -5.87 -2.93
N ILE A 77 10.17 -4.55 -2.90
CA ILE A 77 10.53 -3.70 -4.04
C ILE A 77 12.06 -3.58 -4.09
N LYS A 78 12.66 -4.07 -5.17
CA LYS A 78 14.12 -4.04 -5.35
C LYS A 78 14.64 -2.75 -6.01
N HIS A 79 13.90 -2.20 -6.98
CA HIS A 79 14.27 -1.00 -7.72
C HIS A 79 13.02 -0.15 -7.98
N VAL A 80 13.16 1.19 -7.99
CA VAL A 80 12.05 2.10 -8.28
C VAL A 80 12.48 3.14 -9.31
N ALA A 81 11.65 3.31 -10.34
CA ALA A 81 11.70 4.43 -11.25
C ALA A 81 10.37 5.17 -11.18
N LYS A 82 10.40 6.48 -10.96
CA LYS A 82 9.26 7.38 -11.18
C LYS A 82 9.69 8.28 -12.32
N THR A 83 8.91 8.38 -13.39
CA THR A 83 9.31 9.04 -14.64
C THR A 83 10.03 10.38 -14.39
N GLY A 84 11.26 10.50 -14.90
CA GLY A 84 12.19 11.60 -14.60
C GLY A 84 13.24 11.31 -13.51
N SER A 85 13.17 10.20 -12.78
CA SER A 85 14.15 9.80 -11.77
C SER A 85 14.17 8.29 -11.52
N VAL A 86 15.37 7.68 -11.59
CA VAL A 86 15.61 6.27 -11.24
C VAL A 86 16.42 6.23 -9.96
N TRP A 87 15.99 5.45 -8.98
CA TRP A 87 16.65 5.31 -7.68
C TRP A 87 16.97 3.84 -7.41
N GLU A 88 18.20 3.56 -6.97
CA GLU A 88 18.54 2.29 -6.33
C GLU A 88 18.08 2.37 -4.87
N ILE A 89 17.33 1.36 -4.41
CA ILE A 89 16.81 1.33 -3.04
C ILE A 89 17.58 0.26 -2.27
N THR A 90 18.31 0.71 -1.25
CA THR A 90 19.06 -0.12 -0.29
C THR A 90 18.24 -0.45 0.95
#